data_AF-R6YVY3-F1
#
_entry.id   AF-R6YVY3-F1
#
_cell.length_a   1.000
_cell.length_b   1.000
_cell.length_c   1.000
_cell.angle_alpha   90.00
_cell.angle_beta   90.00
_cell.angle_gamma   90.00
#
_symmetry.space_group_name_H-M   'P 1'
#
loop_
_entity.id
_entity.type
_entity.pdbx_description
1 polymer ?
#
loop_
_entity_poly.entity_id
_entity_poly.type
_entity_poly.pdbx_seq_one_letter_code
_entity_poly.pdbx_strand_id
1 'polypeptide(L)'
;MAKLENKTKENPKLEQNKLSDGRISLYLEYYLGREEKPVLDENGNQVYYESGKMQGKPKFAIKHHRRKENLSLYLIEKPRTPAERQQNKETLELAVKIRAEREQEFKESMLGYRLKKDRNVNFLDYFQAYINDYTKKDIRMVQIALSRFKDFLKEHYPMYEFGIKPELITKDMMEQFVAYL
;
A
#
# COMPACT_ATOMS: atom_id res chain seq x y z
N MET A 1 -29.19 8.09 3.24
CA MET A 1 -27.94 8.56 2.59
C MET A 1 -26.79 7.73 3.16
N ALA A 2 -25.93 7.17 2.32
CA ALA A 2 -24.72 6.50 2.81
C ALA A 2 -23.82 7.57 3.44
N LYS A 3 -23.69 7.53 4.77
CA LYS A 3 -22.90 8.48 5.55
C LYS A 3 -21.51 7.88 5.72
N LEU A 4 -20.47 8.62 5.34
CA LEU A 4 -19.09 8.19 5.57
C LEU A 4 -18.84 8.16 7.08
N GLU A 5 -18.55 6.99 7.63
CA GLU A 5 -18.12 6.87 9.04
C GLU A 5 -16.63 7.17 9.13
N ASN A 6 -16.29 8.44 9.44
CA ASN A 6 -14.91 8.82 9.70
C ASN A 6 -14.45 8.24 11.03
N LYS A 7 -13.73 7.11 11.01
CA LYS A 7 -13.10 6.55 12.21
C LYS A 7 -11.86 7.38 12.55
N THR A 8 -11.81 7.89 13.78
CA THR A 8 -10.83 8.89 14.24
C THR A 8 -9.36 8.42 14.22
N LYS A 9 -9.12 7.11 14.14
CA LYS A 9 -7.79 6.49 14.20
C LYS A 9 -7.22 6.07 12.84
N GLU A 10 -7.96 6.28 11.74
CA GLU A 10 -7.51 5.86 10.40
C GLU A 10 -6.53 6.88 9.78
N ASN A 11 -5.47 6.37 9.14
CA ASN A 11 -4.51 7.16 8.37
C ASN A 11 -4.02 6.33 7.17
N PRO A 12 -4.36 6.70 5.92
CA PRO A 12 -5.05 7.93 5.53
C PRO A 12 -6.54 7.96 5.86
N LYS A 13 -7.07 9.17 6.07
CA LYS A 13 -8.52 9.41 6.23
C LYS A 13 -9.18 9.52 4.87
N LEU A 14 -10.31 8.85 4.69
CA LEU A 14 -11.17 9.07 3.53
C LEU A 14 -12.06 10.27 3.81
N GLU A 15 -11.97 11.28 2.96
CA GLU A 15 -12.69 12.53 3.08
C GLU A 15 -13.39 12.87 1.76
N GLN A 16 -14.32 13.81 1.84
CA GLN A 16 -15.16 14.20 0.72
C GLN A 16 -15.11 15.71 0.50
N ASN A 17 -15.11 16.15 -0.76
CA ASN A 17 -15.19 17.56 -1.13
C ASN A 17 -16.37 17.79 -2.06
N LYS A 18 -17.17 18.82 -1.79
CA LYS A 18 -18.29 19.21 -2.65
C LYS A 18 -17.77 20.04 -3.81
N LEU A 19 -18.08 19.62 -5.02
CA LEU A 19 -17.76 20.35 -6.23
C LEU A 19 -18.91 21.29 -6.61
N SER A 20 -18.58 22.33 -7.36
CA SER A 20 -19.56 23.32 -7.85
C SER A 20 -20.59 22.73 -8.82
N ASP A 21 -20.29 21.58 -9.43
CA ASP A 21 -21.17 20.86 -10.36
C ASP A 21 -22.20 19.95 -9.67
N GLY A 22 -22.25 19.94 -8.33
CA GLY A 22 -23.17 19.10 -7.55
C GLY A 22 -22.70 17.65 -7.35
N ARG A 23 -21.45 17.33 -7.74
CA ARG A 23 -20.79 16.06 -7.40
C ARG A 23 -20.00 16.20 -6.10
N ILE A 24 -19.74 15.06 -5.48
CA ILE A 24 -18.85 14.97 -4.31
C ILE A 24 -17.62 14.19 -4.74
N SER A 25 -16.44 14.80 -4.73
CA SER A 25 -15.18 14.08 -4.97
C SER A 25 -14.67 13.43 -3.69
N LEU A 26 -14.11 12.23 -3.83
CA LEU A 26 -13.48 11.50 -2.73
C LEU A 26 -11.97 11.64 -2.79
N TYR A 27 -11.35 11.86 -1.63
CA TYR A 27 -9.90 11.98 -1.50
C TYR A 27 -9.40 11.37 -0.20
N LEU A 28 -8.12 11.04 -0.16
CA LEU A 28 -7.41 10.56 1.01
C LEU A 28 -6.57 11.69 1.61
N GLU A 29 -6.71 11.94 2.90
CA GLU A 29 -5.86 12.86 3.65
C GLU A 29 -4.90 12.06 4.55
N TYR A 30 -3.61 12.14 4.21
CA TYR A 30 -2.52 11.54 4.97
C TYR A 30 -2.05 12.50 6.04
N TYR A 31 -1.90 12.01 7.27
CA TYR A 31 -1.21 12.70 8.33
C TYR A 31 0.24 12.20 8.41
N LEU A 32 1.20 13.08 8.12
CA LEU A 32 2.63 12.74 8.04
C LEU A 32 3.40 13.05 9.33
N GLY A 33 2.75 13.70 10.30
CA GLY A 33 3.35 14.10 11.57
C GLY A 33 3.15 15.57 11.88
N ARG A 34 3.88 16.06 12.87
CA ARG A 34 3.89 17.48 13.26
C ARG A 34 5.30 17.93 13.59
N GLU A 35 5.60 19.17 13.26
CA GLU A 35 6.76 19.89 13.77
C GLU A 35 6.33 20.72 14.98
N GLU A 36 7.13 20.68 16.03
CA GLU A 36 6.97 21.49 17.23
C GLU A 36 8.17 22.43 17.33
N LYS A 37 7.93 23.74 17.26
CA LYS A 37 8.97 24.75 17.47
C LYS A 37 8.73 25.45 18.80
N PRO A 38 9.73 25.54 19.70
CA PRO A 38 9.57 26.25 20.96
C PRO A 38 9.28 27.72 20.66
N VAL A 39 8.28 28.29 21.35
CA VAL A 39 8.04 29.73 21.31
C VAL A 39 8.99 30.38 22.30
N LEU A 40 9.87 31.25 21.81
CA LEU A 40 10.85 31.97 22.61
C LEU A 40 10.38 33.41 22.83
N ASP A 41 10.71 33.98 23.99
CA ASP A 41 10.54 35.40 24.27
C ASP A 41 11.69 36.24 23.67
N GLU A 42 11.65 37.57 23.87
CA GLU A 42 12.67 38.50 23.38
C GLU A 42 14.08 38.24 23.94
N ASN A 43 14.17 37.51 25.05
CA ASN A 43 15.43 37.14 25.71
C ASN A 43 15.90 35.73 25.31
N GLY A 44 15.19 35.05 24.41
CA GLY A 44 15.50 33.69 23.96
C GLY A 44 15.07 32.58 24.93
N ASN A 45 14.31 32.89 25.98
CA ASN A 45 13.78 31.90 26.92
C ASN A 45 12.45 31.32 26.42
N GLN A 46 12.18 30.07 26.79
CA GLN A 46 10.96 29.39 26.38
C GLN A 46 9.73 29.99 27.09
N VAL A 47 8.71 30.35 26.31
CA VAL A 47 7.44 30.87 26.82
C VAL A 47 6.60 29.73 27.38
N TYR A 48 5.94 29.94 28.51
CA TYR A 48 5.04 28.96 29.13
C TYR A 48 3.60 29.43 29.04
N TYR A 49 2.64 28.50 29.10
CA TYR A 49 1.24 28.87 29.26
C TYR A 49 1.00 29.41 30.68
N GLU A 50 0.45 30.61 30.78
CA GLU A 50 0.22 31.29 32.06
C GLU A 50 -1.12 30.90 32.72
N SER A 51 -2.06 30.34 31.95
CA SER A 51 -3.40 29.99 32.43
C SER A 51 -4.02 28.77 31.72
N GLY A 52 -5.06 28.21 32.33
CA GLY A 52 -5.82 27.09 31.79
C GLY A 52 -5.19 25.72 32.04
N LYS A 53 -5.73 24.67 31.41
CA LYS A 53 -5.32 23.25 31.62
C LYS A 53 -3.87 22.94 31.24
N MET A 54 -3.18 23.86 30.55
CA MET A 54 -1.80 23.72 30.12
C MET A 54 -0.84 24.63 30.90
N GLN A 55 -1.31 25.29 31.95
CA GLN A 55 -0.50 26.19 32.78
C GLN A 55 0.80 25.53 33.24
N GLY A 56 1.92 26.25 33.10
CA GLY A 56 3.26 25.76 33.44
C GLY A 56 3.89 24.82 32.42
N LYS A 57 3.22 24.50 31.30
CA LYS A 57 3.83 23.76 30.18
C LYS A 57 4.49 24.70 29.18
N PRO A 58 5.62 24.30 28.58
CA PRO A 58 6.25 25.07 27.52
C PRO A 58 5.33 25.22 26.31
N LYS A 59 5.32 26.42 25.74
CA LYS A 59 4.54 26.78 24.57
C LYS A 59 5.32 26.38 23.32
N PHE A 60 4.66 25.61 22.45
CA PHE A 60 5.20 25.22 21.16
C PHE A 60 4.27 25.71 20.04
N ALA A 61 4.84 26.24 18.99
CA ALA A 61 4.16 26.42 17.71
C ALA A 61 4.12 25.07 17.00
N ILE A 62 2.93 24.49 16.89
CA ILE A 62 2.72 23.18 16.26
C ILE A 62 2.30 23.38 14.81
N LYS A 63 3.05 22.81 13.87
CA LYS A 63 2.69 22.73 12.44
C LYS A 63 2.43 21.28 12.07
N HIS A 64 1.20 20.97 11.63
CA HIS A 64 0.84 19.63 11.17
C HIS A 64 1.16 19.46 9.68
N HIS A 65 1.84 18.37 9.34
CA HIS A 65 2.14 18.00 7.96
C HIS A 65 1.08 17.04 7.43
N ARG A 66 0.37 17.46 6.37
CA ARG A 66 -0.69 16.69 5.74
C ARG A 66 -0.51 16.66 4.23
N ARG A 67 -0.87 15.53 3.60
CA ARG A 67 -0.86 15.36 2.14
C ARG A 67 -2.23 14.88 1.68
N LYS A 68 -2.71 15.38 0.55
CA LYS A 68 -3.98 14.95 -0.06
C LYS A 68 -3.72 14.16 -1.33
N GLU A 69 -4.47 13.08 -1.53
CA GLU A 69 -4.50 12.27 -2.74
C GLU A 69 -5.93 12.18 -3.24
N ASN A 70 -6.19 12.62 -4.47
CA ASN A 70 -7.52 12.55 -5.06
C ASN A 70 -7.77 11.14 -5.64
N LEU A 71 -8.90 10.52 -5.31
CA LEU A 71 -9.24 9.18 -5.81
C LEU A 71 -9.88 9.19 -7.20
N SER A 72 -10.22 10.37 -7.75
CA SER A 72 -10.99 10.52 -8.99
C SER A 72 -12.33 9.75 -8.97
N LEU A 73 -12.84 9.50 -7.76
CA LEU A 73 -14.15 8.89 -7.51
C LEU A 73 -15.14 9.99 -7.14
N TYR A 74 -16.33 9.90 -7.71
CA TYR A 74 -17.38 10.91 -7.56
C TYR A 74 -18.67 10.29 -7.07
N LEU A 75 -19.32 10.94 -6.11
CA LEU A 75 -20.67 10.61 -5.67
C LEU A 75 -21.65 11.67 -6.16
N ILE A 76 -22.89 11.25 -6.36
CA ILE A 76 -24.01 12.13 -6.63
C ILE A 76 -24.48 12.70 -5.29
N GLU A 77 -24.49 14.03 -5.10
CA GLU A 77 -24.83 14.65 -3.80
C GLU A 77 -26.27 14.32 -3.36
N LYS A 78 -27.22 14.34 -4.31
CA LYS A 78 -28.65 14.12 -4.04
C LYS A 78 -29.19 12.98 -4.92
N PRO A 79 -28.85 11.71 -4.63
CA PRO A 79 -29.34 10.58 -5.42
C PRO A 79 -30.85 10.40 -5.21
N ARG A 80 -31.62 10.54 -6.28
CA ARG A 80 -33.08 10.43 -6.28
C ARG A 80 -33.52 9.01 -6.62
N THR A 81 -32.83 8.37 -7.57
CA THR A 81 -33.20 7.03 -8.06
C THR A 81 -32.53 5.91 -7.24
N PRO A 82 -33.11 4.69 -7.22
CA PRO A 82 -32.47 3.53 -6.62
C PRO A 82 -31.10 3.20 -7.26
N ALA A 83 -30.98 3.35 -8.58
CA ALA A 83 -29.74 3.11 -9.31
C ALA A 83 -28.62 4.07 -8.87
N GLU A 84 -28.91 5.36 -8.72
CA GLU A 84 -27.95 6.35 -8.22
C GLU A 84 -27.51 6.07 -6.78
N ARG A 85 -28.44 5.59 -5.93
CA ARG A 85 -28.10 5.17 -4.55
C ARG A 85 -27.18 3.96 -4.55
N GLN A 86 -27.41 2.99 -5.44
CA GLN A 86 -26.59 1.80 -5.58
C GLN A 86 -25.19 2.16 -6.12
N GLN A 87 -25.10 3.02 -7.14
CA GLN A 87 -23.84 3.52 -7.66
C GLN A 87 -23.02 4.23 -6.57
N ASN A 88 -23.63 5.13 -5.80
CA ASN A 88 -22.94 5.79 -4.68
C ASN A 88 -22.43 4.78 -3.64
N LYS A 89 -23.20 3.72 -3.37
CA LYS A 89 -22.79 2.65 -2.44
C LYS A 89 -21.56 1.90 -2.96
N GLU A 90 -21.58 1.49 -4.22
CA GLU A 90 -20.46 0.80 -4.87
C GLU A 90 -19.20 1.67 -4.93
N THR A 91 -19.35 2.95 -5.28
CA THR A 91 -18.24 3.91 -5.28
C THR A 91 -17.64 4.10 -3.89
N LEU A 92 -18.47 4.15 -2.85
CA LEU A 92 -18.01 4.24 -1.46
C LEU A 92 -17.28 2.97 -1.02
N GLU A 93 -17.81 1.78 -1.35
CA GLU A 93 -17.15 0.51 -1.07
C GLU A 93 -15.78 0.42 -1.75
N LEU A 94 -15.68 0.88 -3.01
CA LEU A 94 -14.41 0.98 -3.72
C LEU A 94 -13.44 1.95 -3.03
N ALA A 95 -13.92 3.14 -2.63
CA ALA A 95 -13.08 4.12 -1.94
C ALA A 95 -12.54 3.59 -0.59
N VAL A 96 -13.36 2.83 0.15
CA VAL A 96 -12.94 2.17 1.40
C VAL A 96 -11.86 1.11 1.12
N LYS A 97 -11.99 0.33 0.06
CA LYS A 97 -10.95 -0.64 -0.35
C LYS A 97 -9.64 0.04 -0.70
N ILE A 98 -9.68 1.11 -1.52
CA ILE A 98 -8.48 1.88 -1.89
C ILE A 98 -7.83 2.47 -0.64
N ARG A 99 -8.62 3.06 0.26
CA ARG A 99 -8.11 3.59 1.53
C ARG A 99 -7.39 2.53 2.35
N ALA A 100 -7.96 1.32 2.47
CA ALA A 100 -7.36 0.22 3.21
C ALA A 100 -6.03 -0.24 2.58
N GLU A 101 -5.95 -0.29 1.25
CA GLU A 101 -4.70 -0.60 0.54
C GLU A 101 -3.63 0.49 0.76
N ARG A 102 -4.03 1.77 0.65
CA ARG A 102 -3.14 2.91 0.91
C ARG A 102 -2.67 3.00 2.36
N GLU A 103 -3.51 2.62 3.31
CA GLU A 103 -3.13 2.52 4.73
C GLU A 103 -2.03 1.48 4.94
N GLN A 104 -2.10 0.34 4.26
CA GLN A 104 -1.05 -0.67 4.29
C GLN A 104 0.24 -0.13 3.67
N GLU A 105 0.19 0.45 2.47
CA GLU A 105 1.35 1.08 1.81
C GLU A 105 1.99 2.17 2.68
N PHE A 106 1.18 2.98 3.35
CA PHE A 106 1.66 4.06 4.21
C PHE A 106 2.34 3.52 5.48
N LYS A 107 1.78 2.48 6.10
CA LYS A 107 2.43 1.77 7.22
C LYS A 107 3.73 1.11 6.78
N GLU A 108 3.79 0.55 5.57
CA GLU A 108 5.02 0.00 4.99
C GLU A 108 6.11 1.07 4.86
N SER A 109 5.77 2.23 4.27
CA SER A 109 6.73 3.33 4.08
C SER A 109 7.22 3.97 5.39
N MET A 110 6.40 3.95 6.45
CA MET A 110 6.74 4.57 7.75
C MET A 110 7.43 3.60 8.73
N LEU A 111 7.07 2.31 8.73
CA LEU A 111 7.49 1.33 9.74
C LEU A 111 8.37 0.20 9.18
N GLY A 112 8.50 0.06 7.85
CA GLY A 112 9.30 -1.00 7.22
C GLY A 112 8.72 -2.41 7.34
N TYR A 113 7.52 -2.58 7.92
CA TYR A 113 6.84 -3.87 8.05
C TYR A 113 5.68 -4.00 7.07
N ARG A 114 5.73 -5.04 6.23
CA ARG A 114 4.63 -5.51 5.39
C ARG A 114 3.94 -6.68 6.10
N LEU A 115 2.62 -6.65 6.27
CA LEU A 115 1.86 -7.90 6.28
C LEU A 115 2.09 -8.47 4.88
N LYS A 116 2.98 -9.47 4.73
CA LYS A 116 3.40 -10.00 3.43
C LYS A 116 2.16 -10.17 2.54
N LYS A 117 1.88 -9.20 1.68
CA LYS A 117 1.00 -9.38 0.51
C LYS A 117 1.61 -10.60 -0.12
N ASP A 118 0.88 -11.70 -0.13
CA ASP A 118 1.31 -13.00 -0.62
C ASP A 118 1.82 -12.71 -2.03
N ARG A 119 3.13 -12.49 -2.13
CA ARG A 119 3.76 -11.95 -3.30
C ARG A 119 3.71 -13.20 -4.15
N ASN A 120 2.73 -13.25 -5.06
CA ASN A 120 2.52 -14.37 -5.96
C ASN A 120 3.68 -14.36 -6.96
N VAL A 121 4.90 -14.50 -6.42
CA VAL A 121 6.17 -14.44 -7.10
C VAL A 121 6.30 -15.79 -7.71
N ASN A 122 6.20 -15.82 -9.03
CA ASN A 122 6.52 -16.98 -9.80
C ASN A 122 8.05 -17.10 -9.86
N PHE A 123 8.59 -18.22 -9.38
CA PHE A 123 10.02 -18.52 -9.40
C PHE A 123 10.57 -18.52 -10.84
N LEU A 124 9.78 -18.98 -11.82
CA LEU A 124 10.22 -19.03 -13.22
C LEU A 124 10.45 -17.62 -13.79
N ASP A 125 9.56 -16.68 -13.47
CA ASP A 125 9.69 -15.29 -13.91
C ASP A 125 10.86 -14.60 -13.21
N TYR A 126 11.05 -14.89 -11.92
CA TYR A 126 12.19 -14.41 -11.15
C TYR A 126 13.52 -14.89 -11.74
N PHE A 127 13.64 -16.19 -12.07
CA PHE A 127 14.86 -16.74 -12.66
C PHE A 127 15.08 -16.22 -14.08
N GLN A 128 14.02 -16.02 -14.87
CA GLN A 128 14.14 -15.40 -16.19
C GLN A 128 14.66 -13.96 -16.10
N ALA A 129 14.19 -13.16 -15.13
CA ALA A 129 14.71 -11.83 -14.89
C ALA A 129 16.21 -11.86 -14.50
N TYR A 130 16.61 -12.81 -13.65
CA TYR A 130 18.01 -13.02 -13.30
C TYR A 130 18.89 -13.31 -14.53
N ILE A 131 18.41 -14.13 -15.47
CA ILE A 131 19.11 -14.41 -16.73
C ILE A 131 19.26 -13.15 -17.58
N ASN A 132 18.22 -12.32 -17.66
CA ASN A 132 18.23 -11.10 -18.48
C ASN A 132 19.31 -10.10 -18.00
N ASP A 133 19.55 -10.05 -16.70
CA ASP A 133 20.58 -9.20 -16.08
C ASP A 133 21.94 -9.91 -15.89
N TYR A 134 22.08 -11.14 -16.39
CA TYR A 134 23.27 -11.97 -16.17
C TYR A 134 24.44 -11.53 -17.06
N THR A 135 25.55 -11.13 -16.45
CA THR A 135 26.70 -10.53 -17.16
C THR A 135 27.87 -11.49 -17.42
N LYS A 136 27.84 -12.71 -16.86
CA LYS A 136 28.96 -13.65 -16.95
C LYS A 136 28.90 -14.52 -18.21
N LYS A 137 30.06 -15.03 -18.62
CA LYS A 137 30.25 -15.78 -19.89
C LYS A 137 29.52 -17.11 -19.94
N ASP A 138 29.14 -17.67 -18.79
CA ASP A 138 28.42 -18.93 -18.60
C ASP A 138 26.90 -18.79 -18.70
N ILE A 139 26.37 -17.66 -19.19
CA ILE A 139 24.93 -17.40 -19.35
C ILE A 139 24.16 -18.54 -20.03
N ARG A 140 24.80 -19.22 -21.00
CA ARG A 140 24.20 -20.38 -21.70
C ARG A 140 23.90 -21.53 -20.75
N MET A 141 24.78 -21.80 -19.78
CA MET A 141 24.57 -22.86 -18.79
C MET A 141 23.40 -22.53 -17.86
N VAL A 142 23.29 -21.26 -17.45
CA VAL A 142 22.19 -20.77 -16.61
C VAL A 142 20.85 -20.85 -17.34
N GLN A 143 20.84 -20.50 -18.64
CA GLN A 143 19.66 -20.65 -19.50
C GLN A 143 19.23 -22.11 -19.65
N ILE A 144 20.19 -23.01 -19.88
CA ILE A 144 19.92 -24.45 -19.99
C ILE A 144 19.35 -24.99 -18.68
N ALA A 145 19.89 -24.57 -17.52
CA ALA A 145 19.38 -24.98 -16.22
C ALA A 145 17.89 -24.61 -16.03
N LEU A 146 17.51 -23.38 -16.40
CA LEU A 146 16.10 -22.96 -16.33
C LEU A 146 15.23 -23.76 -17.31
N SER A 147 15.70 -24.01 -18.53
CA SER A 147 14.96 -24.82 -19.52
C SER A 147 14.72 -26.23 -19.01
N ARG A 148 15.75 -26.91 -18.49
CA ARG A 148 15.65 -28.26 -17.94
C ARG A 148 14.70 -28.31 -16.75
N PHE A 149 14.71 -27.29 -15.90
CA PHE A 149 13.78 -27.20 -14.78
C PHE A 149 12.33 -27.04 -15.24
N LYS A 150 12.06 -26.25 -16.29
CA LYS A 150 10.72 -26.14 -16.89
C LYS A 150 10.25 -27.48 -17.49
N ASP A 151 11.14 -28.19 -18.19
CA ASP A 151 10.83 -29.51 -18.75
C ASP A 151 10.49 -30.51 -17.64
N PHE A 152 11.28 -30.55 -16.58
CA PHE A 152 11.01 -31.36 -15.39
C PHE A 152 9.65 -31.04 -14.75
N LEU A 153 9.34 -29.75 -14.56
CA LEU A 153 8.06 -29.34 -14.02
C LEU A 153 6.91 -29.77 -14.93
N LYS A 154 7.06 -29.64 -16.25
CA LYS A 154 6.04 -30.08 -17.22
C LYS A 154 5.77 -31.59 -17.13
N GLU A 155 6.81 -32.40 -16.96
CA GLU A 155 6.69 -33.86 -16.95
C GLU A 155 6.19 -34.41 -15.60
N HIS A 156 6.79 -33.97 -14.50
CA HIS A 156 6.51 -34.52 -13.17
C HIS A 156 5.52 -33.69 -12.34
N TYR A 157 5.35 -32.40 -12.66
CA TYR A 157 4.46 -31.49 -11.93
C TYR A 157 3.64 -30.58 -12.86
N PRO A 158 2.78 -31.11 -13.75
CA PRO A 158 2.10 -30.32 -14.80
C PRO A 158 1.33 -29.09 -14.27
N MET A 159 0.84 -29.15 -13.02
CA MET A 159 0.19 -28.02 -12.35
C MET A 159 1.09 -26.77 -12.17
N TYR A 160 2.40 -26.93 -12.28
CA TYR A 160 3.41 -25.90 -12.13
C TYR A 160 4.15 -25.57 -13.44
N GLU A 161 3.69 -26.08 -14.60
CA GLU A 161 4.32 -25.87 -15.92
C GLU A 161 4.54 -24.38 -16.23
N PHE A 162 3.54 -23.54 -15.91
CA PHE A 162 3.57 -22.11 -16.21
C PHE A 162 4.02 -21.24 -15.04
N GLY A 163 4.16 -21.82 -13.85
CA GLY A 163 4.64 -21.07 -12.70
C GLY A 163 4.57 -21.83 -11.38
N ILE A 164 5.56 -21.58 -10.53
CA ILE A 164 5.67 -22.18 -9.20
C ILE A 164 6.10 -21.11 -8.20
N LYS A 165 5.45 -21.08 -7.03
CA LYS A 165 5.89 -20.23 -5.93
C LYS A 165 7.18 -20.81 -5.32
N PRO A 166 8.17 -19.99 -4.93
CA PRO A 166 9.40 -20.46 -4.29
C PRO A 166 9.14 -21.37 -3.08
N GLU A 167 8.09 -21.09 -2.29
CA GLU A 167 7.74 -21.89 -1.11
C GLU A 167 7.27 -23.32 -1.44
N LEU A 168 6.86 -23.56 -2.69
CA LEU A 168 6.41 -24.89 -3.16
C LEU A 168 7.55 -25.73 -3.74
N ILE A 169 8.76 -25.18 -3.88
CA ILE A 169 9.96 -25.90 -4.29
C ILE A 169 10.52 -26.62 -3.06
N THR A 170 10.16 -27.88 -2.88
CA THR A 170 10.57 -28.69 -1.73
C THR A 170 11.93 -29.36 -1.97
N LYS A 171 12.57 -29.80 -0.88
CA LYS A 171 13.82 -30.59 -0.95
C LYS A 171 13.64 -31.85 -1.80
N ASP A 172 12.54 -32.56 -1.62
CA ASP A 172 12.20 -33.77 -2.36
C ASP A 172 12.04 -33.49 -3.87
N MET A 173 11.34 -32.41 -4.24
CA MET A 173 11.23 -31.99 -5.65
C MET A 173 12.61 -31.70 -6.26
N MET A 174 13.51 -31.07 -5.52
CA MET A 174 14.87 -30.79 -5.99
C MET A 174 15.72 -32.06 -6.08
N GLU A 175 15.54 -33.03 -5.20
CA GLU A 175 16.19 -34.35 -5.28
C GLU A 175 15.70 -35.11 -6.53
N GLN A 176 14.39 -35.07 -6.81
CA GLN A 176 13.83 -35.62 -8.04
C GLN A 176 14.34 -34.90 -9.29
N PHE A 177 14.46 -33.56 -9.25
CA PHE A 177 15.03 -32.80 -10.35
C PHE A 177 16.49 -33.17 -10.62
N VAL A 178 17.30 -33.34 -9.57
CA VAL A 178 18.69 -33.80 -9.72
C VAL A 178 18.74 -35.21 -10.33
N ALA A 179 17.82 -36.10 -9.96
CA ALA A 179 17.72 -37.43 -10.57
C ALA A 179 17.24 -37.41 -12.04
N TYR A 180 16.57 -36.33 -12.46
CA TYR A 180 16.06 -36.13 -13.82
C TYR A 180 17.10 -35.57 -14.80
N LEU A 181 18.12 -34.84 -14.30
CA LEU A 181 19.19 -34.23 -15.10
C LEU A 181 20.15 -35.28 -15.71
#